data_AF-A0A7S3ECT6-F1
#
_entry.id   AF-A0A7S3ECT6-F1
#
_cell.length_a   1.000
_cell.length_b   1.000
_cell.length_c   1.000
_cell.angle_alpha   90.00
_cell.angle_beta   90.00
_cell.angle_gamma   90.00
#
_symmetry.space_group_name_H-M   'P 1'
#
loop_
_entity.id
_entity.type
_entity.pdbx_description
1 polymer ?
#
loop_
_entity_poly.entity_id
_entity_poly.type
_entity_poly.pdbx_seq_one_letter_code
_entity_poly.pdbx_strand_id
1 'polypeptide(L)'
;MDRQWHDVVLTDSQRALESVRGLREEQDREFAASLEEDRMLEEERQMYERRRTEAEERLGEEPSEDEKDCVMVKVVLPDGVSKARRFRANSGVVSLFDFVEACTGLEPGWYVLMRSTFQAPKQICLEDVLVGRTNDGDVECRTLRDLEIERYETLRVKIID
;
A
#
# COMPACT_ATOMS: atom_id res chain seq x y z
N MET A 1 6.37 -4.59 74.76
CA MET A 1 5.47 -3.93 73.79
C MET A 1 6.10 -3.82 72.40
N ASP A 2 7.24 -4.47 72.14
CA ASP A 2 8.04 -4.32 70.90
C ASP A 2 7.66 -5.20 69.70
N ARG A 3 6.96 -6.32 69.90
CA ARG A 3 6.63 -7.24 68.79
C ARG A 3 5.65 -6.65 67.77
N GLN A 4 4.80 -5.71 68.20
CA GLN A 4 3.76 -5.13 67.36
C GLN A 4 4.31 -4.08 66.38
N TRP A 5 5.38 -3.37 66.76
CA TRP A 5 6.04 -2.39 65.89
C TRP A 5 6.88 -3.04 64.79
N HIS A 6 7.58 -4.13 65.11
CA HIS A 6 8.33 -4.89 64.12
C HIS A 6 7.42 -5.45 63.02
N ASP A 7 6.25 -5.96 63.38
CA ASP A 7 5.27 -6.53 62.44
C ASP A 7 4.70 -5.46 61.49
N VAL A 8 4.38 -4.28 62.01
CA VAL A 8 3.88 -3.14 61.22
C VAL A 8 4.95 -2.63 60.24
N VAL A 9 6.20 -2.49 60.68
CA VAL A 9 7.30 -2.02 59.81
C VAL A 9 7.66 -3.03 58.72
N LEU A 10 7.64 -4.34 59.02
CA LEU A 10 7.81 -5.40 58.02
C LEU A 10 6.67 -5.39 56.99
N THR A 11 5.43 -5.20 57.44
CA THR A 11 4.26 -5.16 56.56
C THR A 11 4.28 -3.93 55.63
N ASP A 12 4.70 -2.76 56.14
CA ASP A 12 4.81 -1.53 55.34
C ASP A 12 5.95 -1.63 54.31
N SER A 13 7.08 -2.22 54.70
CA SER A 13 8.21 -2.51 53.81
C SER A 13 7.83 -3.52 52.71
N GLN A 14 7.04 -4.54 53.02
CA GLN A 14 6.53 -5.51 52.05
C GLN A 14 5.60 -4.85 51.02
N ARG A 15 4.65 -4.02 51.47
CA ARG A 15 3.74 -3.28 50.58
C ARG A 15 4.46 -2.28 49.69
N ALA A 16 5.50 -1.63 50.20
CA ALA A 16 6.34 -0.72 49.41
C ALA A 16 7.08 -1.48 48.29
N LEU A 17 7.64 -2.65 48.59
CA LEU A 17 8.31 -3.50 47.60
C LEU A 17 7.33 -4.06 46.56
N GLU A 18 6.14 -4.49 46.98
CA GLU A 18 5.09 -4.96 46.07
C GLU A 18 4.57 -3.83 45.16
N SER A 19 4.40 -2.62 45.70
CA SER A 19 4.02 -1.45 44.90
C SER A 19 5.07 -1.10 43.85
N VAL A 20 6.35 -1.11 44.23
CA VAL A 20 7.47 -0.87 43.29
C VAL A 20 7.53 -1.97 42.23
N ARG A 21 7.30 -3.22 42.60
CA ARG A 21 7.27 -4.35 41.67
C ARG A 21 6.09 -4.23 40.70
N GLY A 22 4.90 -3.89 41.19
CA GLY A 22 3.71 -3.69 40.36
C GLY A 22 3.90 -2.56 39.35
N LEU A 23 4.47 -1.42 39.77
CA LEU A 23 4.81 -0.30 38.88
C LEU A 23 5.80 -0.71 37.79
N ARG A 24 6.80 -1.52 38.13
CA ARG A 24 7.78 -2.00 37.16
C ARG A 24 7.17 -2.99 36.17
N GLU A 25 6.36 -3.94 36.64
CA GLU A 25 5.65 -4.89 35.78
C GLU A 25 4.60 -4.21 34.88
N GLU A 26 4.05 -3.07 35.29
CA GLU A 26 3.18 -2.24 34.45
C GLU A 26 3.99 -1.49 33.38
N GLN A 27 5.10 -0.85 33.76
CA GLN A 27 6.01 -0.20 32.83
C GLN A 27 6.60 -1.17 31.80
N ASP A 28 7.01 -2.37 32.22
CA ASP A 28 7.52 -3.41 31.32
C ASP A 28 6.43 -3.89 30.34
N ARG A 29 5.17 -3.97 30.77
CA ARG A 29 4.04 -4.31 29.89
C ARG A 29 3.73 -3.21 28.89
N GLU A 30 3.69 -1.96 29.32
CA GLU A 30 3.48 -0.83 28.42
C GLU A 30 4.61 -0.71 27.38
N PHE A 31 5.86 -0.87 27.82
CA PHE A 31 7.01 -0.84 26.93
C PHE A 31 6.98 -2.01 25.92
N ALA A 32 6.65 -3.22 26.37
CA ALA A 32 6.52 -4.38 25.48
C ALA A 32 5.37 -4.21 24.46
N ALA A 33 4.23 -3.63 24.88
CA ALA A 33 3.12 -3.36 23.98
C ALA A 33 3.48 -2.31 22.92
N SER A 34 4.16 -1.23 23.31
CA SER A 34 4.66 -0.22 22.38
C SER A 34 5.66 -0.80 21.38
N LEU A 35 6.60 -1.63 21.85
CA LEU A 35 7.61 -2.23 20.98
C LEU A 35 6.98 -3.17 19.95
N GLU A 36 5.95 -3.92 20.34
CA GLU A 36 5.23 -4.80 19.41
C GLU A 36 4.40 -3.99 18.40
N GLU A 37 3.77 -2.89 18.80
CA GLU A 37 3.07 -1.98 17.89
C GLU A 37 4.03 -1.35 16.87
N ASP A 38 5.17 -0.81 17.32
CA ASP A 38 6.22 -0.27 16.45
C ASP A 38 6.72 -1.33 15.47
N ARG A 39 6.94 -2.56 15.95
CA ARG A 39 7.38 -3.68 15.11
C ARG A 39 6.35 -4.03 14.04
N MET A 40 5.07 -4.12 14.40
CA MET A 40 3.99 -4.39 13.45
C MET A 40 3.90 -3.31 12.38
N LEU A 41 4.04 -2.03 12.77
CA LEU A 41 4.03 -0.91 11.84
C LEU A 41 5.25 -0.91 10.91
N GLU A 42 6.43 -1.28 11.42
CA GLU A 42 7.64 -1.42 10.61
C GLU A 42 7.54 -2.59 9.62
N GLU A 43 7.04 -3.75 10.05
CA GLU A 43 6.80 -4.90 9.19
C GLU A 43 5.81 -4.56 8.07
N GLU A 44 4.73 -3.84 8.37
CA GLU A 44 3.77 -3.38 7.38
C GLU A 44 4.41 -2.44 6.35
N ARG A 45 5.20 -1.45 6.79
CA ARG A 45 5.94 -0.54 5.91
C ARG A 45 6.89 -1.31 4.98
N GLN A 46 7.64 -2.27 5.52
CA GLN A 46 8.54 -3.09 4.71
C GLN A 46 7.78 -3.91 3.66
N MET A 47 6.60 -4.43 3.98
CA MET A 47 5.77 -5.14 3.00
C MET A 47 5.33 -4.21 1.86
N TYR A 48 4.90 -2.98 2.17
CA TYR A 48 4.53 -2.00 1.16
C TYR A 48 5.73 -1.61 0.29
N GLU A 49 6.91 -1.40 0.88
CA GLU A 49 8.12 -1.07 0.14
C GLU A 49 8.54 -2.21 -0.79
N ARG A 50 8.50 -3.46 -0.33
CA ARG A 50 8.81 -4.63 -1.17
C ARG A 50 7.88 -4.71 -2.38
N ARG A 51 6.56 -4.59 -2.17
CA ARG A 51 5.59 -4.60 -3.29
C ARG A 51 5.87 -3.48 -4.27
N ARG A 52 6.23 -2.29 -3.79
CA ARG A 52 6.58 -1.16 -4.65
C ARG A 52 7.81 -1.47 -5.50
N THR A 53 8.85 -2.05 -4.92
CA THR A 53 10.05 -2.46 -5.65
C THR A 53 9.74 -3.55 -6.67
N GLU A 54 9.01 -4.61 -6.29
CA GLU A 54 8.63 -5.69 -7.19
C GLU A 54 7.80 -5.17 -8.38
N ALA A 55 6.82 -4.31 -8.12
CA ALA A 55 6.02 -3.69 -9.17
C ALA A 55 6.85 -2.75 -10.07
N GLU A 56 7.82 -2.03 -9.50
CA GLU A 56 8.75 -1.21 -10.28
C GLU A 56 9.66 -2.06 -11.19
N GLU A 57 10.11 -3.23 -10.73
CA GLU A 57 10.86 -4.18 -11.56
C GLU A 57 10.00 -4.79 -12.69
N ARG A 58 8.70 -5.04 -12.44
CA ARG A 58 7.74 -5.46 -13.48
C ARG A 58 7.53 -4.37 -14.53
N LEU A 59 7.61 -3.11 -14.12
CA LEU A 59 7.55 -1.97 -15.00
C LEU A 59 8.91 -1.70 -15.64
N GLY A 60 9.23 -2.45 -16.71
CA GLY A 60 10.43 -2.23 -17.51
C GLY A 60 10.60 -0.79 -18.04
N GLU A 61 11.70 -0.51 -18.73
CA GLU A 61 12.11 0.85 -19.09
C GLU A 61 11.00 1.72 -19.74
N GLU A 62 10.92 2.99 -19.33
CA GLU A 62 9.98 3.94 -19.92
C GLU A 62 10.29 4.16 -21.41
N PRO A 63 9.27 4.11 -22.29
CA PRO A 63 9.46 4.39 -23.70
C PRO A 63 9.89 5.84 -23.93
N SER A 64 10.68 6.05 -24.99
CA SER A 64 11.15 7.38 -25.38
C SER A 64 9.99 8.23 -25.90
N GLU A 65 10.10 9.56 -25.77
CA GLU A 65 9.10 10.50 -26.30
C GLU A 65 8.95 10.39 -27.82
N ASP A 66 10.04 10.06 -28.50
CA ASP A 66 10.10 9.95 -29.96
C ASP A 66 9.57 8.61 -30.50
N GLU A 67 9.27 7.63 -29.63
CA GLU A 67 8.68 6.37 -30.06
C GLU A 67 7.24 6.58 -30.55
N LYS A 68 6.93 6.05 -31.74
CA LYS A 68 5.56 6.00 -32.26
C LYS A 68 4.71 5.19 -31.28
N ASP A 69 3.52 5.70 -30.96
CA ASP A 69 2.58 5.12 -29.99
C ASP A 69 2.99 5.26 -28.51
N CYS A 70 3.84 6.22 -28.15
CA CYS A 70 4.05 6.60 -26.75
C CYS A 70 2.83 7.35 -26.19
N VAL A 71 2.31 6.87 -25.05
CA VAL A 71 1.16 7.43 -24.32
C VAL A 71 1.61 7.84 -22.94
N MET A 72 1.27 9.06 -22.52
CA MET A 72 1.55 9.54 -21.16
C MET A 72 0.32 9.34 -20.27
N VAL A 73 0.48 8.58 -19.18
CA VAL A 73 -0.60 8.39 -18.21
C VAL A 73 -0.22 9.04 -16.89
N LYS A 74 -1.07 9.95 -16.44
CA LYS A 74 -0.97 10.60 -15.12
C LYS A 74 -1.94 9.93 -14.17
N VAL A 75 -1.43 9.43 -13.06
CA VAL A 75 -2.21 8.85 -11.97
C VAL A 75 -2.20 9.83 -10.79
N VAL A 76 -3.39 10.20 -10.33
CA VAL A 76 -3.60 10.96 -9.09
C VAL A 76 -3.90 9.97 -7.98
N LEU A 77 -3.00 9.91 -7.02
CA LEU A 77 -3.06 9.03 -5.86
C LEU A 77 -4.09 9.54 -4.82
N PRO A 78 -4.52 8.69 -3.88
CA PRO A 78 -5.49 9.08 -2.85
C PRO A 78 -4.99 10.15 -1.87
N ASP A 79 -3.67 10.30 -1.73
CA ASP A 79 -3.01 11.39 -0.98
C ASP A 79 -3.04 12.74 -1.74
N GLY A 80 -3.57 12.76 -2.97
CA GLY A 80 -3.61 13.92 -3.86
C GLY A 80 -2.32 14.15 -4.65
N VAL A 81 -1.27 13.37 -4.39
CA VAL A 81 -0.02 13.42 -5.18
C VAL A 81 -0.29 12.85 -6.56
N SER A 82 0.28 13.46 -7.58
CA SER A 82 0.17 12.95 -8.94
C SER A 82 1.50 12.45 -9.45
N LYS A 83 1.51 11.24 -9.99
CA LYS A 83 2.66 10.64 -10.67
C LYS A 83 2.30 10.38 -12.13
N ALA A 84 3.26 10.55 -13.04
CA ALA A 84 3.04 10.32 -14.45
C ALA A 84 4.14 9.42 -14.99
N ARG A 85 3.77 8.53 -15.92
CA ARG A 85 4.67 7.60 -16.58
C ARG A 85 4.26 7.44 -18.04
N ARG A 86 5.24 7.16 -18.90
CA ARG A 86 5.00 6.83 -20.31
C ARG A 86 4.81 5.33 -20.50
N PHE A 87 3.91 4.97 -21.40
CA PHE A 87 3.58 3.61 -21.78
C PHE A 87 3.50 3.51 -23.30
N ARG A 88 3.65 2.30 -23.85
CA ARG A 88 3.35 2.05 -25.27
C ARG A 88 1.84 1.86 -25.42
N ALA A 89 1.20 2.37 -26.46
CA ALA A 89 -0.26 2.25 -26.62
C ALA A 89 -0.74 0.78 -26.69
N ASN A 90 0.13 -0.11 -27.17
CA ASN A 90 -0.11 -1.55 -27.24
C ASN A 90 0.29 -2.29 -25.94
N SER A 91 0.77 -1.61 -24.91
CA SER A 91 1.04 -2.28 -23.63
C SER A 91 -0.27 -2.71 -22.98
N GLY A 92 -0.25 -3.88 -22.34
CA GLY A 92 -1.38 -4.35 -21.54
C GLY A 92 -1.70 -3.38 -20.40
N VAL A 93 -2.98 -3.22 -20.10
CA VAL A 93 -3.44 -2.38 -19.00
C VAL A 93 -2.96 -2.91 -17.64
N VAL A 94 -2.53 -4.18 -17.54
CA VAL A 94 -1.87 -4.72 -16.35
C VAL A 94 -0.67 -3.87 -15.92
N SER A 95 0.14 -3.40 -16.87
CA SER A 95 1.28 -2.51 -16.57
C SER A 95 0.84 -1.17 -15.97
N LEU A 96 -0.40 -0.73 -16.19
CA LEU A 96 -0.93 0.46 -15.52
C LEU A 96 -1.22 0.19 -14.04
N PHE A 97 -1.73 -0.99 -13.71
CA PHE A 97 -1.94 -1.40 -12.32
C PHE A 97 -0.61 -1.63 -11.59
N ASP A 98 0.37 -2.23 -12.26
CA ASP A 98 1.74 -2.32 -11.75
C ASP A 98 2.30 -0.93 -11.41
N PHE A 99 2.03 0.07 -12.26
CA PHE A 99 2.46 1.44 -11.98
C PHE A 99 1.79 2.03 -10.76
N VAL A 100 0.50 1.79 -10.55
CA VAL A 100 -0.18 2.25 -9.35
C VAL A 100 0.31 1.52 -8.10
N GLU A 101 0.57 0.22 -8.19
CA GLU A 101 1.18 -0.58 -7.12
C GLU A 101 2.59 -0.07 -6.78
N ALA A 102 3.44 0.20 -7.77
CA ALA A 102 4.77 0.82 -7.56
C ALA A 102 4.68 2.20 -6.89
N CYS A 103 3.59 2.93 -7.15
CA CYS A 103 3.35 4.25 -6.56
C CYS A 103 2.81 4.20 -5.13
N THR A 104 1.97 3.20 -4.80
CA THR A 104 1.16 3.17 -3.56
C THR A 104 1.48 2.01 -2.62
N GLY A 105 2.02 0.90 -3.14
CA GLY A 105 2.15 -0.38 -2.45
C GLY A 105 0.83 -1.16 -2.32
N LEU A 106 -0.28 -0.62 -2.84
CA LEU A 106 -1.59 -1.26 -2.77
C LEU A 106 -1.73 -2.31 -3.88
N GLU A 107 -2.31 -3.45 -3.53
CA GLU A 107 -2.63 -4.50 -4.50
C GLU A 107 -3.84 -4.09 -5.36
N PRO A 108 -3.84 -4.46 -6.65
CA PRO A 108 -4.98 -4.20 -7.53
C PRO A 108 -6.18 -5.03 -7.06
N GLY A 109 -7.23 -4.35 -6.59
CA GLY A 109 -8.37 -4.93 -5.89
C GLY A 109 -8.81 -4.10 -4.68
N TRP A 110 -7.86 -3.42 -4.04
CA TRP A 110 -8.12 -2.43 -2.99
C TRP A 110 -8.43 -1.04 -3.55
N TYR A 111 -8.31 -0.86 -4.86
CA TYR A 111 -8.55 0.41 -5.53
C TYR A 111 -9.09 0.22 -6.94
N VAL A 112 -9.71 1.28 -7.45
CA VAL A 112 -10.20 1.39 -8.83
C VAL A 112 -9.65 2.65 -9.49
N LEU A 113 -9.44 2.59 -10.80
CA LEU A 113 -8.97 3.73 -11.58
C LEU A 113 -10.17 4.44 -12.20
N MET A 114 -10.30 5.73 -11.92
CA MET A 114 -11.36 6.58 -12.44
C MET A 114 -10.82 7.50 -13.53
N ARG A 115 -11.37 7.38 -14.74
CA ARG A 115 -11.02 8.30 -15.82
C ARG A 115 -11.65 9.66 -15.58
N SER A 116 -10.82 10.71 -15.57
CA SER A 116 -11.28 12.09 -15.36
C SER A 116 -11.70 12.76 -16.67
N THR A 117 -12.59 12.13 -17.43
CA THR A 117 -13.15 12.71 -18.66
C THR A 117 -14.47 13.44 -18.39
N PHE A 118 -14.66 14.58 -19.07
CA PHE A 118 -15.83 15.45 -18.92
C PHE A 118 -17.17 14.79 -19.34
N GLN A 119 -17.11 13.73 -20.15
CA GLN A 119 -18.29 13.19 -20.84
C GLN A 119 -18.94 12.00 -20.11
N ALA A 120 -18.16 11.24 -19.34
CA ALA A 120 -18.62 10.24 -18.36
C ALA A 120 -17.41 9.74 -17.55
N PRO A 121 -17.51 9.59 -16.22
CA PRO A 121 -16.50 8.88 -15.45
C PRO A 121 -16.57 7.39 -15.79
N LYS A 122 -15.59 6.90 -16.56
CA LYS A 122 -15.41 5.46 -16.77
C LYS A 122 -14.52 4.91 -15.65
N GLN A 123 -15.02 3.92 -14.92
CA GLN A 123 -14.23 3.14 -13.97
C GLN A 123 -13.49 2.03 -14.72
N ILE A 124 -12.22 1.82 -14.39
CA ILE A 124 -11.38 0.75 -14.91
C ILE A 124 -11.03 -0.13 -13.72
N CYS A 125 -11.59 -1.34 -13.70
CA CYS A 125 -11.30 -2.39 -12.72
C CYS A 125 -10.29 -3.39 -13.30
N LEU A 126 -9.59 -4.11 -12.43
CA LEU A 126 -8.66 -5.14 -12.88
C LEU A 126 -9.43 -6.27 -13.59
N GLU A 127 -10.60 -6.66 -13.10
CA GLU A 127 -11.38 -7.75 -13.70
C GLU A 127 -11.87 -7.43 -15.11
N ASP A 128 -12.21 -6.16 -15.39
CA ASP A 128 -12.68 -5.72 -16.72
C ASP A 128 -11.55 -5.71 -17.76
N VAL A 129 -10.30 -5.77 -17.30
CA VAL A 129 -9.09 -5.70 -18.13
C VAL A 129 -8.62 -7.07 -18.56
N LEU A 130 -8.95 -8.12 -17.80
CA LEU A 130 -8.61 -9.51 -18.13
C LEU A 130 -9.68 -10.05 -19.08
N VAL A 131 -9.35 -10.18 -20.37
CA VAL A 131 -10.28 -10.55 -21.44
C VAL A 131 -10.51 -12.06 -21.50
N GLY A 132 -9.52 -12.85 -21.10
CA GLY A 132 -9.61 -14.31 -21.08
C GLY A 132 -8.24 -14.98 -21.04
N ARG A 133 -8.20 -16.29 -21.26
CA ARG A 133 -6.95 -17.03 -21.52
C ARG A 133 -6.88 -17.36 -23.00
N THR A 134 -5.73 -17.12 -23.62
CA THR A 134 -5.43 -17.62 -24.96
C THR A 134 -5.34 -19.15 -24.94
N ASN A 135 -5.38 -19.79 -26.11
CA ASN A 135 -5.27 -21.24 -26.23
C ASN A 135 -3.93 -21.78 -25.66
N ASP A 136 -2.92 -20.92 -25.58
CA ASP A 136 -1.59 -21.22 -25.03
C ASP A 136 -1.54 -21.07 -23.49
N GLY A 137 -2.62 -20.59 -22.86
CA GLY A 137 -2.74 -20.39 -21.43
C GLY A 137 -2.32 -19.01 -20.93
N ASP A 138 -1.85 -18.13 -21.82
CA ASP A 138 -1.52 -16.75 -21.48
C ASP A 138 -2.77 -15.93 -21.21
N VAL A 139 -2.73 -15.04 -20.22
CA VAL A 139 -3.85 -14.16 -19.90
C VAL A 139 -3.88 -13.01 -20.92
N GLU A 140 -4.90 -13.01 -21.76
CA GLU A 140 -5.12 -11.91 -22.70
C GLU A 140 -5.68 -10.72 -21.94
N CYS A 141 -4.94 -9.61 -21.96
CA CYS A 141 -5.29 -8.38 -21.28
C CYS A 141 -5.61 -7.31 -22.31
N ARG A 142 -6.60 -6.45 -22.02
CA ARG A 142 -6.87 -5.27 -22.85
C ARG A 142 -5.62 -4.40 -22.93
N THR A 143 -5.44 -3.75 -24.07
CA THR A 143 -4.38 -2.76 -24.27
C THR A 143 -4.86 -1.36 -23.88
N LEU A 144 -3.93 -0.42 -23.69
CA LEU A 144 -4.29 0.98 -23.45
C LEU A 144 -5.09 1.57 -24.62
N ARG A 145 -4.79 1.14 -25.85
CA ARG A 145 -5.55 1.52 -27.06
C ARG A 145 -7.01 1.03 -26.99
N ASP A 146 -7.28 -0.17 -26.47
CA ASP A 146 -8.66 -0.69 -26.29
C ASP A 146 -9.46 0.14 -25.28
N LEU A 147 -8.79 0.83 -24.35
CA LEU A 147 -9.41 1.76 -23.41
C LEU A 147 -9.50 3.20 -23.95
N GLU A 148 -9.19 3.42 -25.22
CA GLU A 148 -9.20 4.74 -25.86
C GLU A 148 -8.21 5.71 -25.18
N ILE A 149 -7.08 5.20 -24.68
CA ILE A 149 -5.99 5.98 -24.07
C ILE A 149 -4.86 6.08 -25.11
N GLU A 150 -4.88 7.15 -25.91
CA GLU A 150 -4.01 7.25 -27.10
C GLU A 150 -2.89 8.31 -27.00
N ARG A 151 -2.99 9.28 -26.08
CA ARG A 151 -2.01 10.39 -26.02
C ARG A 151 -1.65 10.80 -24.59
N TYR A 152 -2.61 11.40 -23.90
CA TYR A 152 -2.44 11.86 -22.53
C TYR A 152 -3.74 11.64 -21.78
N GLU A 153 -3.69 10.92 -20.67
CA GLU A 153 -4.86 10.66 -19.86
C GLU A 153 -4.56 10.87 -18.38
N THR A 154 -5.53 11.39 -17.64
CA THR A 154 -5.45 11.50 -16.18
C THR A 154 -6.44 10.56 -15.52
N LEU A 155 -5.90 9.65 -14.72
CA LEU A 155 -6.62 8.66 -13.94
C LEU A 155 -6.54 9.02 -12.46
N ARG A 156 -7.63 8.87 -11.73
CA ARG A 156 -7.65 9.04 -10.27
C ARG A 156 -7.79 7.69 -9.61
N VAL A 157 -6.93 7.40 -8.64
CA VAL A 157 -7.02 6.20 -7.81
C VAL A 157 -8.05 6.47 -6.73
N LYS A 158 -9.05 5.59 -6.64
CA LYS A 158 -10.02 5.58 -5.54
C LYS A 158 -9.89 4.26 -4.80
N ILE A 159 -9.62 4.33 -3.50
CA ILE A 159 -9.59 3.15 -2.63
C ILE A 159 -11.03 2.63 -2.47
N ILE A 160 -11.18 1.31 -2.55
CA ILE A 160 -12.43 0.60 -2.27
C ILE A 160 -12.44 0.30 -0.77
N ASP A 161 -13.55 0.63 -0.10
CA ASP A 161 -13.81 0.34 1.32
C ASP A 161 -14.57 -0.99 1.46
#